data_AF-B7XAT8-F1
#
_entry.id   AF-B7XAT8-F1
#
_cell.length_a   1.000
_cell.length_b   1.000
_cell.length_c   1.000
_cell.angle_alpha   90.00
_cell.angle_beta   90.00
_cell.angle_gamma   90.00
#
_symmetry.space_group_name_H-M   'P 1'
#
loop_
_entity.id
_entity.type
_entity.pdbx_description
1 polymer ?
#
loop_
_entity_poly.entity_id
_entity_poly.type
_entity_poly.pdbx_seq_one_letter_code
_entity_poly.pdbx_strand_id
1 'polypeptide(L)' 'HFLMPFIIAALVMIHLLFLHQTGSNNPLGLNSNYDKIPFHPYFSIKDYMGMMITIFVFLMLNLMEPTLLGDP' A
#
# COMPACT_ATOMS: atom_id res chain seq x y z
N HIS A 1 -0.01 13.03 -19.02
CA HIS A 1 -0.37 11.67 -18.61
C HIS A 1 0.85 10.74 -18.56
N PHE A 2 1.62 10.57 -19.64
CA PHE A 2 2.75 9.61 -19.67
C PHE A 2 3.88 9.86 -18.65
N LEU A 3 4.40 11.09 -18.54
CA LEU A 3 5.55 11.40 -17.67
C LEU A 3 5.20 11.37 -16.17
N MET A 4 3.98 11.77 -15.82
CA MET A 4 3.53 11.95 -14.42
C MET A 4 3.69 10.67 -13.55
N PRO A 5 3.25 9.47 -13.99
CA PRO A 5 3.45 8.23 -13.25
C PRO A 5 4.91 7.96 -12.85
N PHE A 6 5.88 8.28 -13.70
CA PHE A 6 7.30 8.09 -13.39
C PHE A 6 7.81 9.09 -12.35
N ILE A 7 7.34 10.34 -12.41
CA ILE A 7 7.62 11.34 -11.37
C ILE A 7 7.03 10.86 -10.04
N ILE A 8 5.80 10.34 -10.03
CA ILE A 8 5.17 9.78 -8.83
C ILE A 8 5.98 8.58 -8.30
N ALA A 9 6.41 7.66 -9.15
CA ALA A 9 7.25 6.53 -8.73
C ALA A 9 8.55 6.99 -8.06
N ALA A 10 9.22 8.02 -8.60
CA ALA A 10 10.40 8.61 -7.97
C ALA A 10 10.08 9.23 -6.60
N LEU A 11 8.96 9.96 -6.49
CA LEU A 11 8.50 10.52 -5.21
C LEU A 11 8.15 9.44 -4.18
N VAL A 12 7.58 8.30 -4.60
CA VAL A 12 7.32 7.14 -3.73
C VAL A 12 8.63 6.59 -3.15
N MET A 13 9.69 6.49 -3.95
CA MET A 13 11.00 6.05 -3.45
C MET A 13 11.59 7.03 -2.43
N ILE A 14 11.49 8.35 -2.68
CA ILE A 14 11.92 9.38 -1.73
C ILE A 14 11.10 9.31 -0.43
N HIS A 15 9.79 9.16 -0.55
CA HIS A 15 8.89 9.00 0.59
C HIS A 15 9.29 7.78 1.45
N LEU A 16 9.49 6.63 0.81
CA LEU A 16 9.92 5.40 1.50
C LEU A 16 11.31 5.56 2.12
N LEU A 17 12.24 6.26 1.47
CA LEU A 17 13.57 6.53 2.04
C LEU A 17 13.47 7.28 3.37
N PHE A 18 12.63 8.32 3.46
CA PHE A 18 12.43 9.04 4.71
C PHE A 18 11.69 8.20 5.77
N LEU A 19 10.69 7.41 5.36
CA LEU A 19 10.01 6.47 6.25
C LEU A 19 11.00 5.47 6.86
N HIS A 20 11.97 4.98 6.10
CA HIS A 20 12.97 4.03 6.59
C HIS A 20 13.95 4.64 7.60
N GLN A 21 14.12 5.97 7.63
CA GLN A 21 14.97 6.61 8.64
C GLN A 21 14.34 6.56 10.04
N THR A 22 13.01 6.69 10.13
CA THR A 22 12.28 6.71 11.42
C THR A 22 11.61 5.38 11.75
N GLY A 23 11.29 4.58 10.73
CA GLY A 23 10.38 3.44 10.82
C GLY A 23 8.91 3.87 10.89
N SER A 24 8.02 2.88 10.83
CA SER A 24 6.57 3.07 10.94
C SER A 24 6.14 3.40 12.37
N ASN A 25 5.13 4.27 12.48
CA ASN A 25 4.44 4.47 13.74
C ASN A 25 3.48 3.29 14.05
N ASN A 26 2.94 3.25 15.26
CA ASN A 26 1.97 2.24 15.70
C ASN A 26 0.68 2.90 16.24
N PRO A 27 -0.42 2.14 16.40
CA PRO A 27 -1.72 2.70 16.80
C PRO A 27 -1.72 3.44 18.14
N LEU A 28 -0.80 3.12 19.05
CA LEU A 28 -0.68 3.80 20.35
C LEU A 28 0.14 5.09 20.26
N GLY A 29 0.84 5.33 19.15
CA GLY A 29 1.71 6.50 18.97
C GLY A 29 2.94 6.53 19.88
N LEU A 30 3.22 5.43 20.60
CA LEU A 30 4.39 5.30 21.48
C LEU A 30 5.60 4.81 20.69
N ASN A 31 6.80 4.89 21.27
CA ASN A 31 8.00 4.37 20.62
C ASN A 31 7.97 2.83 20.53
N SER A 32 7.98 2.25 19.34
CA SER A 32 7.89 0.79 19.13
C SER A 32 9.23 0.04 19.22
N ASN A 33 10.35 0.70 19.50
CA ASN A 33 11.68 0.09 19.48
C ASN A 33 11.86 -1.10 20.44
N TYR A 34 11.06 -1.20 21.51
CA TYR A 34 11.13 -2.30 22.46
C TYR A 34 10.45 -3.60 21.97
N ASP A 35 9.63 -3.53 20.92
CA ASP A 35 8.86 -4.67 20.40
C ASP A 35 8.74 -4.61 18.87
N LYS A 36 9.89 -4.70 18.19
CA LYS A 36 9.94 -4.82 16.73
C LYS A 36 9.98 -6.28 16.31
N ILE A 37 9.10 -6.63 15.39
CA ILE A 37 9.14 -7.89 14.64
C ILE A 37 9.69 -7.66 13.24
N PRO A 38 10.36 -8.64 12.61
CA PRO A 38 10.84 -8.51 11.24
C PRO A 38 9.67 -8.37 10.25
N PHE A 39 9.92 -7.70 9.11
CA PHE A 39 8.90 -7.53 8.07
C PHE A 39 8.43 -8.88 7.50
N HIS A 40 9.37 -9.76 7.17
CA HIS A 40 9.08 -11.13 6.74
C HIS A 40 9.20 -12.10 7.93
N PRO A 41 8.24 -13.03 8.13
CA PRO A 41 7.09 -13.33 7.28
C PRO A 41 5.82 -12.49 7.59
N TYR A 42 5.81 -11.80 8.74
CA TYR A 42 4.60 -11.26 9.34
C TYR A 42 3.84 -10.27 8.45
N PHE A 43 4.48 -9.16 8.08
CA PHE A 43 3.86 -8.14 7.25
C PHE A 43 3.76 -8.58 5.80
N SER A 44 4.70 -9.40 5.29
CA SER A 44 4.60 -9.95 3.93
C SER A 44 3.32 -10.76 3.70
N ILE A 45 2.94 -11.63 4.65
CA ILE A 45 1.71 -12.44 4.54
C ILE A 45 0.48 -11.54 4.67
N LYS A 46 0.50 -10.59 5.62
CA LYS A 46 -0.59 -9.64 5.82
C LYS A 46 -0.85 -8.79 4.58
N ASP A 47 0.22 -8.30 3.94
CA ASP A 47 0.13 -7.47 2.75
C ASP A 47 -0.34 -8.29 1.54
N TYR A 48 0.08 -9.55 1.41
CA TYR A 48 -0.43 -10.47 0.38
C TYR A 48 -1.94 -10.71 0.51
N MET A 49 -2.44 -10.91 1.73
CA MET A 49 -3.88 -11.01 1.99
C MET A 49 -4.62 -9.73 1.55
N GLY A 50 -4.08 -8.55 1.90
CA GLY A 50 -4.63 -7.27 1.46
C GLY A 50 -4.64 -7.11 -0.05
N MET A 51 -3.56 -7.50 -0.73
CA MET A 51 -3.47 -7.49 -2.19
C MET A 51 -4.56 -8.39 -2.82
N MET A 52 -4.80 -9.58 -2.26
CA MET A 52 -5.85 -10.47 -2.76
C MET A 52 -7.25 -9.86 -2.64
N ILE A 53 -7.55 -9.21 -1.51
CA ILE A 53 -8.85 -8.55 -1.31
C ILE A 53 -9.03 -7.40 -2.30
N THR A 54 -8.01 -6.55 -2.48
CA THR A 54 -8.08 -5.41 -3.41
C THR A 54 -8.25 -5.86 -4.87
N ILE A 55 -7.52 -6.90 -5.30
CA ILE A 55 -7.67 -7.49 -6.63
C ILE A 55 -9.06 -8.08 -6.80
N PHE A 56 -9.58 -8.79 -5.80
CA PHE A 56 -10.93 -9.36 -5.86
C PHE A 56 -12.00 -8.28 -6.06
N VAL A 57 -11.94 -7.19 -5.28
CA VAL A 57 -12.88 -6.07 -5.42
C VAL A 57 -12.74 -5.40 -6.79
N PHE A 58 -11.51 -5.19 -7.27
CA PHE A 58 -11.27 -4.63 -8.60
C PHE A 58 -11.83 -5.52 -9.71
N LEU A 59 -11.65 -6.84 -9.63
CA LEU A 59 -12.21 -7.78 -10.59
C LEU A 59 -13.74 -7.79 -10.56
N MET A 60 -14.36 -7.75 -9.38
CA MET A 60 -15.81 -7.67 -9.26
C MET A 60 -16.34 -6.41 -9.95
N LEU A 61 -15.69 -5.27 -9.79
CA LEU A 61 -16.07 -4.03 -10.46
C LEU A 61 -15.99 -4.16 -11.98
N ASN A 62 -14.86 -4.64 -12.51
CA ASN A 62 -14.67 -4.73 -13.96
C ASN A 62 -15.54 -5.80 -14.64
N LEU A 63 -15.83 -6.91 -13.95
CA LEU A 63 -16.54 -8.04 -14.54
C LEU A 63 -18.06 -7.99 -14.36
N MET A 64 -18.55 -7.36 -13.29
CA MET A 64 -19.98 -7.29 -13.01
C MET A 64 -20.60 -5.97 -13.50
N GLU A 65 -19.97 -4.83 -13.18
CA GLU A 65 -20.54 -3.50 -13.43
C GLU A 65 -19.43 -2.50 -13.87
N PRO A 66 -18.83 -2.67 -15.06
CA PRO A 66 -17.62 -1.94 -15.47
C PRO A 66 -17.81 -0.43 -15.59
N THR A 67 -19.03 0.06 -15.79
CA THR A 67 -19.34 1.48 -15.94
C THR A 67 -19.84 2.13 -14.65
N LEU A 68 -19.91 1.40 -13.52
CA LEU A 68 -20.48 1.90 -12.27
C LEU A 68 -19.85 3.21 -11.77
N LEU A 69 -18.56 3.41 -12.01
CA LEU A 69 -17.80 4.59 -11.59
C LEU A 69 -17.55 5.60 -12.72
N GLY A 70 -18.10 5.35 -13.91
CA GLY A 70 -18.05 6.28 -15.04
C GLY A 70 -19.26 7.19 -15.07
N ASP A 71 -19.14 8.30 -15.80
CA ASP A 71 -20.30 9.10 -16.20
C ASP A 71 -20.93 8.51 -17.48
N PRO A 72 -22.27 8.60 -17.65
CA PRO A 72 -22.99 8.08 -18.82
C PRO A 72 -22.60 8.76 -20.15
#